data_AF-A0A6B9Y8G6-F1
#
_entry.id   AF-A0A6B9Y8G6-F1
#
_cell.length_a   1.000
_cell.length_b   1.000
_cell.length_c   1.000
_cell.angle_alpha   90.00
_cell.angle_beta   90.00
_cell.angle_gamma   90.00
#
_symmetry.space_group_name_H-M   'P 1'
#
loop_
_entity.id
_entity.type
_entity.pdbx_description
1 polymer ?
#
loop_
_entity_poly.entity_id
_entity_poly.type
_entity_poly.pdbx_seq_one_letter_code
_entity_poly.pdbx_strand_id
1 'polypeptide(L)' 'MPVEVNPEENEARCQRELRKSGNSIVVSLPPQLLEQAGFELGDEVLVAAGFEGGEISIRQEKAPNGKPGDEQPAD' A
#
# COMPACT_ATOMS: atom_id res chain seq x y z
N MET A 1 10.25 12.42 -10.36
CA MET A 1 8.82 12.74 -10.51
C MET A 1 8.23 12.99 -9.13
N PRO A 2 7.57 14.14 -8.90
CA PRO A 2 7.06 14.53 -7.58
C PRO A 2 5.97 13.57 -7.08
N VAL A 3 5.76 13.58 -5.77
CA VAL A 3 4.63 12.97 -5.09
C VAL A 3 3.77 14.12 -4.59
N GLU A 4 2.48 14.08 -4.88
CA GLU A 4 1.51 15.05 -4.38
C GLU A 4 0.90 14.47 -3.10
N VAL A 5 1.05 15.18 -1.98
CA VAL A 5 0.52 14.77 -0.68
C VAL A 5 -0.59 15.73 -0.30
N ASN A 6 -1.81 15.20 -0.12
CA ASN A 6 -2.94 15.91 0.43
C ASN A 6 -3.15 15.48 1.91
N PRO A 7 -2.69 16.28 2.88
CA PRO A 7 -2.84 15.92 4.30
C PRO A 7 -4.29 16.01 4.79
N GLU A 8 -5.15 16.81 4.14
CA GLU A 8 -6.56 16.95 4.54
C GLU A 8 -7.37 15.70 4.19
N GLU A 9 -7.08 15.08 3.05
CA GLU A 9 -7.73 13.86 2.58
C GLU A 9 -6.99 12.58 2.99
N ASN A 10 -5.85 12.73 3.69
CA ASN A 10 -4.91 11.65 3.98
C ASN A 10 -4.58 10.81 2.73
N GLU A 11 -4.27 11.50 1.64
CA GLU A 11 -3.99 10.88 0.36
C GLU A 11 -2.62 11.31 -0.18
N ALA A 12 -1.90 10.39 -0.82
CA ALA A 12 -0.75 10.75 -1.64
C ALA A 12 -0.84 10.08 -3.01
N ARG A 13 -0.55 10.87 -4.04
CA ARG A 13 -0.67 10.48 -5.45
C ARG A 13 0.65 10.67 -6.16
N CYS A 14 0.95 9.78 -7.08
CA CYS A 14 2.01 10.00 -8.05
C CYS A 14 1.73 9.25 -9.34
N GLN A 15 2.23 9.80 -10.45
CA GLN A 15 2.28 9.08 -11.72
C GLN A 15 3.66 8.42 -11.87
N ARG A 16 3.68 7.17 -12.33
CA ARG A 16 4.90 6.39 -12.55
C ARG A 16 4.80 5.63 -13.88
N GLU A 17 5.92 5.57 -14.57
CA GLU A 17 6.05 4.69 -15.73
C GLU A 17 6.29 3.26 -15.28
N LEU A 18 5.59 2.32 -15.91
CA LEU A 18 5.83 0.90 -15.73
C LEU A 18 7.17 0.53 -16.34
N ARG A 19 8.02 -0.16 -15.60
CA ARG A 19 9.30 -0.65 -16.10
C ARG A 19 9.25 -2.16 -16.28
N LYS A 20 10.04 -2.67 -17.23
CA LYS A 20 10.27 -4.10 -17.39
C LYS A 20 11.63 -4.45 -16.80
N SER A 21 11.69 -5.48 -15.97
CA SER A 21 12.93 -6.05 -15.45
C SER A 21 12.92 -7.55 -15.71
N GLY A 22 13.74 -8.01 -16.66
CA GLY A 22 13.67 -9.38 -17.16
C GLY A 22 12.28 -9.71 -17.70
N ASN A 23 11.60 -10.69 -17.09
CA ASN A 23 10.24 -11.12 -17.42
C ASN A 23 9.15 -10.50 -16.53
N SER A 24 9.50 -9.52 -15.69
CA SER A 24 8.57 -8.90 -14.73
C SER A 24 8.27 -7.45 -15.08
N ILE A 25 7.03 -7.04 -14.81
CA ILE A 25 6.64 -5.62 -14.77
C ILE A 25 6.87 -5.12 -13.36
N VAL A 26 7.52 -3.96 -13.25
CA VAL A 26 7.92 -3.35 -11.98
C VAL A 26 7.35 -1.95 -11.89
N VAL A 27 6.66 -1.68 -10.78
CA VAL A 27 6.24 -0.34 -10.36
C VAL A 27 7.08 0.05 -9.16
N SER A 28 7.67 1.24 -9.20
CA SER A 28 8.44 1.78 -8.08
C SER A 28 7.59 2.77 -7.31
N LEU A 29 7.20 2.38 -6.10
CA LEU A 29 6.45 3.23 -5.18
C LEU A 29 7.42 4.15 -4.42
N PRO A 30 7.13 5.45 -4.32
CA PRO A 30 7.91 6.37 -3.50
C PRO A 30 7.78 6.05 -2.01
N PRO A 31 8.83 6.28 -1.20
CA PRO A 31 8.80 6.04 0.24
C PRO A 31 7.61 6.72 0.94
N GLN A 32 7.25 7.93 0.50
CA GLN A 32 6.14 8.70 1.07
C GLN A 32 4.79 7.97 0.95
N LEU A 33 4.57 7.24 -0.15
CA LEU A 33 3.34 6.43 -0.31
C LEU A 33 3.33 5.24 0.65
N LEU A 34 4.49 4.62 0.85
CA LEU A 34 4.63 3.46 1.73
C LEU A 34 4.44 3.87 3.19
N GLU A 35 5.08 4.96 3.62
CA GLU A 35 4.96 5.52 4.98
C GLU A 35 3.50 5.86 5.32
N GLN A 36 2.78 6.52 4.40
CA GLN A 36 1.39 6.92 4.62
C GLN A 36 0.43 5.72 4.62
N ALA A 37 0.73 4.68 3.83
CA ALA A 37 -0.03 3.45 3.80
C ALA A 37 0.44 2.42 4.86
N GLY A 38 1.45 2.77 5.67
CA GLY A 38 1.96 1.95 6.77
C GLY A 38 2.72 0.70 6.34
N PHE A 39 3.30 0.67 5.14
CA PHE A 39 4.10 -0.46 4.64
C PHE A 39 5.59 -0.29 4.98
N GLU A 40 6.22 -1.42 5.31
CA GLU A 40 7.66 -1.54 5.51
C GLU A 40 8.30 -2.45 4.45
N LEU A 41 9.62 -2.32 4.30
CA LEU A 41 10.38 -3.20 3.41
C LEU A 41 10.36 -4.63 3.97
N GLY A 42 9.82 -5.57 3.19
CA GLY A 42 9.71 -6.98 3.57
C GLY A 42 8.29 -7.40 3.92
N ASP A 43 7.33 -6.47 3.95
CA ASP A 43 5.92 -6.80 4.14
C ASP A 43 5.40 -7.73 3.04
N GLU A 44 4.64 -8.73 3.46
CA GLU A 44 3.83 -9.55 2.57
C GLU A 44 2.53 -8.83 2.23
N VAL A 45 2.26 -8.69 0.95
CA VAL A 45 1.13 -7.91 0.44
C VAL A 45 0.27 -8.76 -0.50
N LEU A 46 -1.04 -8.56 -0.40
CA LEU A 46 -2.00 -9.11 -1.32
C LEU A 46 -2.24 -8.11 -2.46
N VAL A 47 -1.99 -8.57 -3.69
CA VAL A 47 -2.26 -7.82 -4.91
C VAL A 47 -3.53 -8.36 -5.55
N ALA A 48 -4.55 -7.51 -5.70
CA ALA A 48 -5.82 -7.89 -6.30
C ALA A 48 -6.19 -6.95 -7.45
N ALA A 49 -6.66 -7.53 -8.55
CA ALA A 49 -7.25 -6.81 -9.67
C ALA A 49 -8.75 -7.13 -9.72
N GLY A 50 -9.59 -6.09 -9.86
CA GLY A 50 -11.04 -6.26 -10.02
C GLY A 50 -11.39 -6.82 -11.40
N PHE A 51 -12.48 -7.59 -11.49
CA PHE A 51 -12.96 -8.14 -12.76
C PHE A 51 -13.44 -7.08 -13.75
N GLU A 52 -13.95 -5.96 -13.24
CA GLU A 52 -14.36 -4.81 -14.06
C GLU A 52 -13.14 -4.03 -14.64
N GLY A 53 -11.93 -4.39 -14.20
CA GLY A 53 -10.68 -3.78 -14.64
C GLY A 53 -10.46 -2.39 -14.05
N GLY A 54 -9.47 -1.67 -14.59
CA GLY A 54 -9.21 -0.27 -14.26
C GLY A 54 -8.30 -0.04 -13.04
N GLU A 55 -8.31 -0.92 -12.05
CA GLU A 55 -7.53 -0.70 -10.81
C GLU A 55 -6.86 -1.98 -10.28
N ILE A 56 -5.66 -1.79 -9.72
CA ILE A 56 -4.93 -2.80 -8.95
C ILE A 56 -4.85 -2.29 -7.52
N SER A 57 -5.32 -3.09 -6.57
CA SER A 57 -5.22 -2.78 -5.14
C SER A 57 -4.11 -3.60 -4.49
N ILE A 58 -3.34 -2.95 -3.62
CA ILE A 58 -2.30 -3.57 -2.80
C ILE A 58 -2.74 -3.40 -1.35
N ARG A 59 -2.82 -4.50 -0.62
CA ARG A 59 -3.24 -4.52 0.79
C ARG A 59 -2.26 -5.34 1.59
N GLN A 60 -2.06 -5.02 2.87
CA GLN A 60 -1.29 -5.88 3.77
C GLN A 60 -2.03 -7.19 3.98
N GLU A 61 -1.32 -8.32 3.92
CA GLU A 61 -1.93 -9.63 4.16
C GLU A 61 -2.27 -9.84 5.64
N LYS A 62 -1.52 -9.17 6.53
CA LYS A 62 -1.79 -9.08 7.97
C LYS A 62 -1.89 -7.61 8.33
N ALA A 63 -2.97 -7.20 9.02
CA ALA A 63 -3.00 -5.90 9.67
C ALA A 63 -1.74 -5.76 10.54
N PRO A 64 -1.12 -4.57 10.60
CA PRO A 64 0.00 -4.37 11.50
C PRO A 64 -0.55 -4.68 12.89
N ASN A 65 0.14 -5.58 13.61
CA ASN A 65 -0.24 -6.02 14.95
C ASN A 65 -0.96 -4.89 15.68
N GLY A 66 -2.26 -5.10 15.93
CA GLY A 66 -3.03 -4.18 16.74
C GLY A 66 -2.23 -3.87 18.00
N LYS A 67 -2.21 -2.60 18.39
CA LYS A 67 -1.75 -2.22 19.72
C LYS A 67 -2.38 -3.23 20.72
N PRO A 68 -1.61 -3.85 21.62
CA PRO A 68 -2.19 -4.70 22.66
C PRO A 68 -2.99 -3.76 23.57
N GLY A 69 -4.30 -3.72 23.39
CA GLY A 69 -5.13 -2.71 24.01
C GLY A 69 -6.59 -2.81 23.62
N ASP A 70 -7.16 -4.01 23.72
CA ASP A 70 -8.57 -4.23 24.07
C ASP A 70 -8.67 -5.66 24.63
N GLU A 71 -8.18 -5.83 25.86
CA GLU A 71 -8.69 -6.88 26.74
C GLU A 71 -10.18 -6.61 26.93
N GLN A 72 -11.00 -7.25 26.12
CA GLN A 72 -12.43 -7.33 26.36
C GLN A 72 -12.63 -8.23 27.59
N PRO A 73 -13.22 -7.74 28.70
CA PRO A 73 -13.47 -8.58 29.85
C PRO A 73 -14.44 -9.68 29.41
N ALA A 74 -14.05 -10.93 29.64
CA ALA A 74 -14.94 -12.07 29.51
C ALA A 74 -16.00 -11.96 30.61
N ASP A 75 -17.27 -12.00 30.21
CA ASP A 75 -18.41 -12.37 31.05
C ASP A 75 -18.91 -13.75 30.59
#